data_AF-A0AAJ5ZYS3-F1
#
_entry.id   AF-A0AAJ5ZYS3-F1
#
_cell.length_a   1.000
_cell.length_b   1.000
_cell.length_c   1.000
_cell.angle_alpha   90.00
_cell.angle_beta   90.00
_cell.angle_gamma   90.00
#
_symmetry.space_group_name_H-M   'P 1'
#
loop_
_entity.id
_entity.type
_entity.pdbx_description
1 polymer ?
#
loop_
_entity_poly.entity_id
_entity_poly.type
_entity_poly.pdbx_seq_one_letter_code
_entity_poly.pdbx_strand_id
1 'polypeptide(L)' 'MNGAWKDKEAPDYLAATRLVDDAVAGICRPAVAFAAFKKAAAQQGLLKPADPSAALSMLDALSSRAGKGPPG' A
#
# COMPACT_ATOMS: atom_id res chain seq x y z
N MET A 1 17.19 -9.56 2.59
CA MET A 1 15.91 -9.71 1.85
C MET A 1 15.15 -10.82 2.52
N ASN A 2 13.84 -10.67 2.80
CA ASN A 2 12.84 -11.75 2.94
C ASN A 2 11.66 -11.21 3.77
N GLY A 3 10.87 -10.32 3.16
CA GLY A 3 9.48 -10.07 3.58
C GLY A 3 8.63 -11.30 3.27
N ALA A 4 8.93 -12.41 3.94
CA ALA A 4 8.19 -13.65 3.81
C ALA A 4 6.83 -13.47 4.48
N TRP A 5 5.77 -13.74 3.74
CA TRP A 5 4.44 -13.88 4.31
C TRP A 5 4.48 -14.94 5.40
N LYS A 6 3.93 -14.63 6.57
CA LYS A 6 3.95 -15.52 7.75
C LYS A 6 3.26 -16.83 7.45
N ASP A 7 2.13 -16.76 6.75
CA ASP A 7 1.31 -17.91 6.39
C ASP A 7 1.03 -17.90 4.90
N LYS A 8 1.87 -18.58 4.12
CA LYS A 8 1.68 -18.71 2.66
C LYS A 8 0.51 -19.62 2.27
N GLU A 9 -0.09 -20.30 3.23
CA GLU A 9 -1.26 -21.17 3.03
C GLU A 9 -2.57 -20.48 3.43
N ALA A 10 -2.50 -19.24 3.94
CA ALA A 10 -3.70 -18.53 4.31
C ALA A 10 -4.60 -18.33 3.07
N PRO A 11 -5.92 -18.51 3.22
CA PRO A 11 -6.87 -18.33 2.13
C PRO A 11 -6.77 -16.93 1.52
N ASP A 12 -6.46 -15.91 2.33
CA ASP A 12 -6.24 -14.55 1.86
C ASP A 12 -5.01 -14.40 0.94
N TYR A 13 -3.91 -15.10 1.24
CA TYR A 13 -2.72 -15.07 0.39
C TYR A 13 -2.97 -15.78 -0.94
N LEU A 14 -3.65 -16.92 -0.92
CA LEU A 14 -4.02 -17.67 -2.11
C LEU A 14 -4.97 -16.87 -3.00
N ALA A 15 -5.97 -16.20 -2.42
CA ALA A 15 -6.87 -15.32 -3.15
C ALA A 15 -6.11 -14.15 -3.79
N ALA A 16 -5.16 -13.56 -3.07
CA ALA A 16 -4.34 -12.47 -3.58
C ALA A 16 -3.39 -12.92 -4.71
N THR A 17 -2.81 -14.12 -4.63
CA THR A 17 -1.98 -14.68 -5.71
C THR A 17 -2.79 -15.00 -6.95
N ARG A 18 -4.02 -15.51 -6.80
CA ARG A 18 -4.93 -15.73 -7.93
C ARG A 18 -5.29 -14.43 -8.65
N LEU A 19 -5.60 -13.37 -7.90
CA LEU A 19 -5.88 -12.06 -8.51
C LEU A 19 -4.67 -11.44 -9.20
N VAL A 20 -3.45 -11.72 -8.72
CA VAL A 20 -2.22 -11.31 -9.43
C VAL A 20 -2.04 -12.08 -10.72
N ASP A 21 -2.28 -13.40 -10.72
CA ASP A 21 -2.24 -14.23 -11.93
C ASP A 21 -3.26 -13.76 -12.98
N ASP A 22 -4.49 -13.48 -12.57
CA ASP A 22 -5.53 -12.90 -13.43
C ASP A 22 -5.14 -11.51 -13.96
N ALA A 23 -4.46 -10.70 -13.16
CA ALA A 23 -3.98 -9.39 -13.60
C ALA A 23 -2.82 -9.49 -14.61
N VAL A 24 -1.93 -10.46 -14.43
CA VAL A 24 -0.84 -10.77 -15.38
C VAL A 24 -1.42 -11.32 -16.70
N ALA A 25 -2.46 -12.14 -16.61
CA ALA A 25 -3.20 -12.63 -17.78
C ALA A 25 -4.02 -11.55 -18.51
N GLY A 26 -4.06 -10.32 -17.97
CA GLY A 26 -4.83 -9.21 -18.54
C GLY A 26 -6.35 -9.32 -18.32
N ILE A 27 -6.78 -10.27 -17.50
CA ILE A 27 -8.19 -10.53 -17.17
C ILE A 27 -8.67 -9.53 -16.10
N CYS A 28 -7.78 -9.17 -15.16
CA CYS A 28 -8.10 -8.29 -14.04
C CYS A 28 -7.25 -7.01 -14.04
N ARG A 29 -7.82 -5.92 -13.54
CA ARG A 29 -7.08 -4.66 -13.36
C ARG A 29 -6.03 -4.83 -12.25
N PRO A 30 -4.75 -4.51 -12.48
CA PRO A 30 -3.69 -4.63 -11.48
C PRO A 30 -4.01 -3.91 -10.16
N ALA A 31 -4.77 -2.82 -10.21
CA ALA A 31 -5.24 -2.09 -9.03
C ALA A 31 -6.11 -2.95 -8.09
N VAL A 32 -6.94 -3.84 -8.65
CA VAL A 32 -7.82 -4.74 -7.86
C VAL A 32 -6.98 -5.84 -7.20
N ALA A 33 -6.03 -6.41 -7.94
CA ALA A 33 -5.08 -7.37 -7.40
C ALA A 33 -4.25 -6.76 -6.25
N PHE A 34 -3.78 -5.51 -6.41
CA PHE A 34 -3.06 -4.79 -5.36
C PHE A 34 -3.91 -4.50 -4.12
N ALA A 35 -5.18 -4.16 -4.30
CA ALA A 35 -6.10 -3.93 -3.18
C ALA A 35 -6.37 -5.21 -2.38
N ALA A 36 -6.54 -6.35 -3.05
CA ALA A 36 -6.66 -7.64 -2.40
C ALA A 36 -5.37 -8.04 -1.67
N PHE A 37 -4.21 -7.82 -2.30
CA PHE A 37 -2.90 -8.06 -1.68
C PHE A 37 -2.70 -7.22 -0.41
N LYS A 38 -3.11 -5.94 -0.42
CA LYS A 38 -3.09 -5.09 0.77
C LYS A 38 -4.01 -5.60 1.88
N LYS A 39 -5.21 -6.08 1.55
CA LYS A 39 -6.14 -6.68 2.53
C LYS A 39 -5.57 -7.95 3.15
N ALA A 40 -5.03 -8.84 2.33
CA ALA A 40 -4.40 -10.07 2.81
C ALA A 40 -3.17 -9.78 3.69
N ALA A 41 -2.36 -8.77 3.33
CA ALA A 41 -1.25 -8.33 4.17
C ALA A 41 -1.72 -7.68 5.47
N ALA A 42 -2.88 -7.02 5.49
CA ALA A 42 -3.48 -6.48 6.71
C ALA A 42 -3.88 -7.60 7.68
N GLN A 43 -4.57 -8.62 7.17
CA GLN A 43 -5.04 -9.77 7.97
C GLN A 43 -3.88 -10.56 8.60
N GLN A 44 -2.75 -10.66 7.90
CA GLN A 44 -1.54 -11.31 8.42
C GLN A 44 -0.64 -10.40 9.27
N GLY A 45 -1.04 -9.14 9.52
CA GLY A 45 -0.22 -8.18 10.26
C GLY A 45 1.11 -7.85 9.56
N LEU A 46 1.17 -8.02 8.23
CA LEU A 46 2.32 -7.69 7.39
C LEU A 46 2.33 -6.23 6.95
N LEU A 47 1.19 -5.54 7.06
CA LEU A 47 1.14 -4.09 6.88
C LEU A 47 1.92 -3.42 8.00
N LYS A 48 3.17 -3.05 7.71
CA LYS A 48 3.89 -2.08 8.51
C LYS A 48 3.10 -0.76 8.43
N PRO A 49 2.88 -0.04 9.54
CA PRO A 49 2.44 1.33 9.45
C PRO A 49 3.43 2.05 8.53
N ALA A 50 2.93 2.52 7.39
CA ALA A 50 3.72 3.34 6.51
C ALA A 50 3.81 4.69 7.22
N ASP A 51 4.90 4.90 7.95
CA ASP A 51 5.24 6.22 8.45
C ASP A 51 5.23 7.16 7.23
N PRO A 52 4.51 8.30 7.28
CA PRO A 52 4.43 9.20 6.14
C PRO A 52 5.85 9.52 5.67
N SER A 53 6.09 9.35 4.37
CA SER A 53 7.43 9.55 3.82
C SER A 53 7.91 10.96 4.13
N ALA A 54 9.22 11.15 4.33
CA ALA A 54 9.78 12.48 4.62
C ALA A 54 9.39 13.52 3.55
N ALA A 55 9.19 13.08 2.30
CA ALA A 55 8.69 13.91 1.21
C ALA A 55 7.24 14.40 1.45
N LEU A 56 6.36 13.55 2.00
CA LEU A 56 5.00 13.93 2.36
C LEU A 56 5.00 14.96 3.50
N SER A 57 5.85 14.77 4.52
CA SER A 57 6.02 15.74 5.61
C SER A 57 6.60 17.08 5.13
N MET A 58 7.54 17.06 4.18
CA MET A 58 8.06 18.29 3.55
C MET A 58 7.00 19.03 2.73
N LEU A 59 6.14 18.30 1.99
CA LEU A 59 5.05 18.90 1.22
C LEU A 59 4.01 19.56 2.14
N ASP A 60 3.61 18.89 3.22
CA ASP A 60 2.68 19.44 4.21
C ASP A 60 3.22 20.74 4.85
N ALA A 61 4.51 20.75 5.20
CA ALA A 61 5.17 21.94 5.74
C ALA A 61 5.23 23.11 4.73
N LEU A 62 5.51 22.83 3.45
CA LEU A 62 5.51 23.85 2.38
C LEU A 62 4.11 24.37 2.10
N SER A 63 3.11 23.49 2.07
CA SER A 63 1.70 23.85 1.88
C SER A 63 1.18 24.71 3.03
N SER A 64 1.52 24.34 4.27
CA SER A 64 1.18 25.12 5.47
C SER A 64 1.88 26.48 5.51
N ARG A 65 3.10 26.60 4.95
CA ARG A 65 3.82 27.87 4.83
C ARG A 65 3.23 28.76 3.72
N ALA A 66 2.76 28.19 2.62
CA ALA A 66 2.16 28.93 1.51
C ALA A 66 0.84 29.61 1.91
N GLY A 67 0.15 29.13 2.96
CA GLY A 67 -1.04 29.76 3.52
C GLY A 67 -0.78 30.94 4.45
N LYS A 68 0.47 31.24 4.83
CA LYS A 68 0.81 32.35 5.73
C LYS A 68 1.48 33.47 4.93
N GLY A 69 0.65 34.31 4.32
CA GLY A 69 1.09 35.61 3.79
C GLY A 69 1.79 36.44 4.87
N PRO A 70 2.72 37.35 4.49
CA PRO A 70 3.45 38.16 5.46
C PRO A 70 2.48 39.01 6.29
N PRO A 71 2.75 39.25 7.58
CA PRO A 71 2.02 40.24 8.34
C PRO A 71 2.26 41.61 7.68
N GLY A 72 1.18 42.25 7.24
CA GLY A 72 1.17 43.66 6.85
C GLY A 72 1.19 44.58 8.06
#